data_AF-A0A7C6H8H4-F1
#
_entry.id   AF-A0A7C6H8H4-F1
#
_cell.length_a   1.000
_cell.length_b   1.000
_cell.length_c   1.000
_cell.angle_alpha   90.00
_cell.angle_beta   90.00
_cell.angle_gamma   90.00
#
_symmetry.space_group_name_H-M   'P 1'
#
loop_
_entity.id
_entity.type
_entity.pdbx_description
1 polymer ?
#
loop_
_entity_poly.entity_id
_entity_poly.type
_entity_poly.pdbx_seq_one_letter_code
_entity_poly.pdbx_strand_id
1 'polypeptide(L)'
;MDTDLDFLADLPDLNDLQNDELKNEQAKSYKSMTDKIAEFEVIEEISKLKKQNKRQKLILEAIWSILKSQGSTDEQLIEALAEVDISEVERAQRQREKKIEPCPNCQVTMMRTEGIVSRCIYCGHESIGNPFDF
;
A
#
# COMPACT_ATOMS: atom_id res chain seq x y z
N MET A 1 -5.80 79.22 -4.80
CA MET A 1 -6.84 79.25 -5.84
C MET A 1 -6.30 78.46 -7.00
N ASP A 2 -6.13 77.15 -6.83
CA ASP A 2 -7.22 76.16 -6.67
C ASP A 2 -7.98 76.07 -8.00
N THR A 3 -8.18 74.91 -8.63
CA THR A 3 -8.03 73.52 -8.18
C THR A 3 -8.14 72.65 -9.43
N ASP A 4 -7.32 71.60 -9.47
CA ASP A 4 -7.74 70.23 -9.80
C ASP A 4 -8.55 70.03 -11.08
N LEU A 5 -7.94 70.27 -12.24
CA LEU A 5 -8.46 69.79 -13.52
C LEU A 5 -7.61 68.70 -14.19
N ASP A 6 -6.61 68.16 -13.48
CA ASP A 6 -5.83 66.99 -13.93
C ASP A 6 -6.24 65.68 -13.24
N PHE A 7 -7.23 65.72 -12.34
CA PHE A 7 -7.67 64.54 -11.56
C PHE A 7 -8.68 63.64 -12.30
N LEU A 8 -9.25 64.09 -13.42
CA LEU A 8 -10.36 63.40 -14.10
C LEU A 8 -9.94 62.52 -15.30
N ALA A 9 -8.65 62.50 -15.66
CA ALA A 9 -8.16 61.73 -16.82
C ALA A 9 -7.71 60.30 -16.50
N ASP A 10 -7.50 59.97 -15.21
CA ASP A 10 -7.05 58.66 -14.75
C ASP A 10 -8.19 57.80 -14.15
N LEU A 11 -9.45 58.19 -14.38
CA LEU A 11 -10.59 57.39 -13.93
C LEU A 11 -10.77 56.18 -14.85
N PRO A 12 -10.64 54.94 -14.33
CA PRO A 12 -10.87 53.73 -15.12
C PRO A 12 -12.29 53.72 -15.69
N ASP A 13 -12.42 53.29 -16.95
CA ASP A 13 -13.71 53.19 -17.63
C ASP A 13 -14.63 52.27 -16.81
N LEU A 14 -15.76 52.82 -16.37
CA LEU A 14 -16.76 52.12 -15.55
C LEU A 14 -17.25 50.83 -16.24
N ASN A 15 -17.26 50.81 -17.58
CA ASN A 15 -17.61 49.60 -18.34
C ASN A 15 -16.55 48.50 -18.21
N ASP A 16 -15.25 48.85 -18.17
CA ASP A 16 -14.18 47.87 -18.03
C ASP A 16 -14.16 47.24 -16.63
N LEU A 17 -14.41 48.04 -15.59
CA LEU A 17 -14.57 47.55 -14.22
C LEU A 17 -15.76 46.59 -14.07
N GLN A 18 -16.92 46.93 -14.64
CA GLN A 18 -18.09 46.05 -14.61
C GLN A 18 -17.87 44.75 -15.40
N ASN A 19 -17.14 44.80 -16.51
CA ASN A 19 -16.80 43.62 -17.29
C ASN A 19 -15.83 42.68 -16.54
N ASP A 20 -14.88 43.22 -15.79
CA ASP A 20 -13.94 42.42 -15.00
C ASP A 20 -14.56 41.82 -13.73
N GLU A 21 -15.49 42.53 -13.09
CA GLU A 21 -16.31 41.97 -12.01
C GLU A 21 -17.17 40.80 -12.50
N LEU A 22 -17.85 40.94 -13.65
CA LEU A 22 -18.65 39.87 -14.25
C LEU A 22 -17.81 38.63 -14.57
N LYS A 23 -16.62 38.81 -15.16
CA LYS A 23 -15.69 37.70 -15.47
C LYS A 23 -15.21 37.01 -14.20
N ASN A 24 -14.95 37.76 -13.14
CA ASN A 24 -14.51 37.22 -11.85
C ASN A 24 -15.62 36.42 -11.15
N GLU A 25 -16.87 36.91 -11.19
CA GLU A 25 -18.04 36.17 -10.67
C GLU A 25 -18.31 34.89 -11.47
N GLN A 26 -18.21 34.95 -12.80
CA GLN A 26 -18.31 33.77 -13.65
C GLN A 26 -17.20 32.77 -13.32
N ALA A 27 -15.94 33.20 -13.21
CA ALA A 27 -14.83 32.33 -12.85
C ALA A 27 -15.00 31.68 -11.46
N LYS A 28 -15.52 32.42 -10.47
CA LYS A 28 -15.86 31.88 -9.15
C LYS A 28 -16.98 30.83 -9.23
N SER A 29 -17.99 31.08 -10.05
CA SER A 29 -19.10 30.14 -10.29
C SER A 29 -18.61 28.85 -10.96
N TYR A 30 -17.80 28.96 -12.02
CA TYR A 30 -17.19 27.81 -12.69
C TYR A 30 -16.29 27.02 -11.74
N LYS A 31 -15.45 27.68 -10.95
CA LYS A 31 -14.61 27.03 -9.94
C LYS A 31 -15.44 26.30 -8.88
N SER A 32 -16.50 26.92 -8.38
CA SER A 32 -17.43 26.29 -7.43
C SER A 32 -18.11 25.05 -8.02
N MET A 33 -18.45 25.09 -9.31
CA MET A 33 -19.03 23.95 -10.02
C MET A 33 -18.01 22.82 -10.21
N THR A 34 -16.78 23.12 -10.61
CA THR A 34 -15.73 22.11 -10.77
C THR A 34 -15.34 21.47 -9.43
N ASP A 35 -15.29 22.24 -8.35
CA ASP A 35 -15.01 21.72 -7.00
C ASP A 35 -16.10 20.73 -6.56
N LYS A 36 -17.38 21.04 -6.84
CA LYS A 36 -18.52 20.13 -6.57
C LYS A 36 -18.50 18.85 -7.42
N ILE A 37 -18.05 18.95 -8.67
CA ILE A 37 -17.90 17.77 -9.55
C ILE A 37 -16.79 16.86 -8.99
N ALA A 38 -15.64 17.43 -8.63
CA ALA A 38 -14.55 16.67 -8.01
C ALA A 38 -14.98 16.02 -6.69
N GLU A 39 -15.74 16.73 -5.85
CA GLU A 39 -16.29 16.18 -4.61
C GLU A 39 -17.25 15.00 -4.89
N PHE A 40 -18.09 15.11 -5.92
CA PHE A 40 -18.99 14.04 -6.33
C PHE A 40 -18.22 12.80 -6.84
N GLU A 41 -17.19 12.98 -7.66
CA GLU A 41 -16.33 11.89 -8.14
C GLU A 41 -15.66 11.17 -6.96
N VAL A 42 -15.12 11.91 -5.98
CA VAL A 42 -14.52 11.33 -4.77
C VAL A 42 -15.57 10.53 -3.97
N ILE A 43 -16.80 11.03 -3.84
CA ILE A 43 -17.88 10.31 -3.15
C ILE A 43 -18.23 9.01 -3.88
N GLU A 44 -18.27 9.03 -5.21
CA GLU A 44 -18.52 7.84 -6.02
C GLU A 44 -17.42 6.79 -5.85
N GLU A 45 -16.16 7.20 -5.91
CA GLU A 45 -15.02 6.31 -5.67
C GLU A 45 -15.05 5.69 -4.27
N ILE A 46 -15.32 6.50 -3.24
CA ILE A 46 -15.47 6.02 -1.87
C ILE A 46 -16.62 5.01 -1.77
N SER A 47 -17.76 5.27 -2.42
CA SER A 47 -18.90 4.36 -2.45
C SER A 47 -18.54 3.02 -3.10
N LYS A 48 -17.80 3.06 -4.21
CA LYS A 48 -17.31 1.87 -4.91
C LYS A 48 -16.34 1.07 -4.04
N LEU A 49 -15.36 1.73 -3.43
CA LEU A 49 -14.40 1.10 -2.51
C LEU A 49 -15.10 0.48 -1.30
N LYS A 50 -16.09 1.16 -0.71
CA LYS A 50 -16.92 0.62 0.38
C LYS A 50 -17.66 -0.66 -0.03
N LYS A 51 -18.23 -0.70 -1.25
CA LYS A 51 -18.89 -1.90 -1.78
C LYS A 51 -17.89 -3.06 -1.97
N GLN A 52 -16.71 -2.77 -2.52
CA GLN A 52 -15.66 -3.77 -2.71
C GLN A 52 -15.15 -4.32 -1.37
N ASN A 53 -14.89 -3.45 -0.40
CA ASN A 53 -14.45 -3.84 0.94
C ASN A 53 -15.51 -4.71 1.65
N LYS A 54 -16.80 -4.34 1.57
CA LYS A 54 -17.90 -5.17 2.11
C LYS A 54 -17.93 -6.56 1.47
N ARG A 55 -17.71 -6.65 0.15
CA ARG A 55 -17.66 -7.94 -0.56
C ARG A 55 -16.45 -8.77 -0.11
N GLN A 56 -15.27 -8.17 0.04
CA GLN A 56 -14.07 -8.85 0.53
C GLN A 56 -14.28 -9.39 1.95
N LYS A 57 -14.89 -8.60 2.84
CA LYS A 57 -15.24 -9.03 4.20
C LYS A 57 -16.13 -10.26 4.21
N LEU A 58 -17.20 -10.28 3.40
CA LEU A 58 -18.09 -11.43 3.28
C LEU A 58 -17.37 -12.69 2.79
N ILE A 59 -16.46 -12.54 1.82
CA ILE A 59 -15.66 -13.66 1.30
C ILE A 59 -14.75 -14.21 2.41
N LEU A 60 -14.07 -13.34 3.16
CA LEU A 60 -13.22 -13.74 4.28
C LEU A 60 -14.00 -14.47 5.37
N GLU A 61 -15.19 -13.97 5.73
CA GLU A 61 -16.07 -14.63 6.70
C GLU A 61 -16.52 -16.02 6.23
N ALA A 62 -16.86 -16.16 4.94
CA ALA A 62 -17.23 -17.44 4.35
C ALA A 62 -16.06 -18.44 4.35
N ILE A 63 -14.87 -18.00 3.93
CA ILE A 63 -13.64 -18.82 3.97
C ILE A 63 -13.34 -19.24 5.39
N TRP A 64 -13.40 -18.31 6.35
CA TRP A 64 -13.13 -18.61 7.75
C TRP A 64 -14.13 -19.62 8.34
N SER A 65 -15.41 -19.49 8.00
CA SER A 65 -16.44 -20.45 8.40
C SER A 65 -16.15 -21.86 7.87
N ILE A 66 -15.68 -21.97 6.62
CA ILE A 66 -15.27 -23.25 6.02
C ILE A 66 -14.06 -23.83 6.76
N LEU A 67 -13.02 -23.04 7.00
CA LEU A 67 -11.82 -23.48 7.71
C LEU A 67 -12.12 -23.93 9.15
N LYS A 68 -12.98 -23.21 9.86
CA LYS A 68 -13.44 -23.62 11.20
C LYS A 68 -14.18 -24.95 11.18
N SER A 69 -14.99 -25.21 10.15
CA SER A 69 -15.64 -26.52 10.00
C SER A 69 -14.65 -27.67 9.75
N GLN A 70 -13.43 -27.36 9.31
CA GLN A 70 -12.34 -28.32 9.12
C GLN A 70 -11.42 -28.43 10.34
N GLY A 71 -11.71 -27.70 11.43
CA GLY A 71 -10.97 -27.76 12.69
C GLY A 71 -9.88 -26.70 12.85
N SER A 72 -9.80 -25.71 11.97
CA SER A 72 -8.89 -24.57 12.17
C SER A 72 -9.28 -23.75 13.40
N THR A 73 -8.29 -23.30 14.17
CA THR A 73 -8.50 -22.50 15.39
C THR A 73 -8.25 -21.01 15.17
N ASP A 74 -8.84 -20.16 16.00
CA ASP A 74 -8.64 -18.71 15.89
C ASP A 74 -7.17 -18.31 16.11
N GLU A 75 -6.38 -19.08 16.88
CA GLU A 75 -4.93 -18.88 17.02
C GLU A 75 -4.18 -19.09 15.70
N GLN A 76 -4.53 -20.15 14.95
CA GLN A 76 -3.94 -20.42 13.64
C GLN A 76 -4.26 -19.31 12.62
N LEU A 77 -5.45 -18.71 12.72
CA LEU A 77 -5.80 -17.54 11.90
C LEU A 77 -4.93 -16.33 12.25
N ILE A 78 -4.73 -16.06 13.54
CA ILE A 78 -3.89 -14.95 13.99
C ILE A 78 -2.44 -15.13 13.52
N GLU A 79 -1.91 -16.36 13.63
CA GLU A 79 -0.56 -16.69 13.12
C GLU A 79 -0.48 -16.49 11.60
N ALA A 80 -1.46 -17.01 10.84
CA ALA A 80 -1.49 -16.84 9.39
C ALA A 80 -1.62 -15.38 8.96
N LEU A 81 -2.42 -14.57 9.68
CA LEU A 81 -2.50 -13.13 9.45
C LEU A 81 -1.16 -12.44 9.72
N ALA A 82 -0.49 -12.80 10.81
CA ALA A 82 0.82 -12.26 11.14
C ALA A 82 1.86 -12.62 10.07
N GLU A 83 1.79 -13.80 9.45
CA GLU A 83 2.68 -14.19 8.35
C GLU A 83 2.43 -13.41 7.04
N VAL A 84 1.17 -13.11 6.75
CA VAL A 84 0.78 -12.35 5.56
C VAL A 84 1.15 -10.87 5.71
N ASP A 85 1.03 -10.32 6.93
CA ASP A 85 1.33 -8.92 7.25
C ASP A 85 2.85 -8.61 7.28
N ILE A 86 3.70 -9.64 7.20
CA ILE A 86 5.14 -9.47 7.04
C ILE A 86 5.44 -8.73 5.74
N SER A 87 6.26 -7.69 5.82
CA SER A 87 6.69 -6.92 4.65
C SER A 87 7.43 -7.82 3.64
N GLU A 88 7.38 -7.49 2.35
CA GLU A 88 8.12 -8.24 1.33
C GLU A 88 9.64 -8.28 1.61
N VAL A 89 10.17 -7.22 2.21
CA VAL A 89 11.57 -7.12 2.61
C VAL A 89 11.91 -8.12 3.72
N GLU A 90 11.09 -8.21 4.77
CA GLU A 90 11.27 -9.19 5.84
C GLU A 90 11.04 -10.63 5.37
N ARG A 91 10.08 -10.84 4.45
CA ARG A 91 9.85 -12.16 3.82
C ARG A 91 11.09 -12.61 3.04
N ALA A 92 11.70 -11.70 2.26
CA ALA A 92 12.94 -11.97 1.54
C ALA A 92 14.13 -12.20 2.48
N GLN A 93 14.20 -11.48 3.59
CA GLN A 93 15.24 -11.68 4.60
C GLN A 93 15.15 -13.05 5.27
N ARG A 94 13.94 -13.48 5.69
CA ARG A 94 13.72 -14.81 6.28
C ARG A 94 14.10 -15.96 5.33
N GLN A 95 13.88 -15.79 4.03
CA GLN A 95 14.31 -16.79 3.04
C GLN A 95 15.84 -16.91 2.97
N ARG A 96 16.56 -15.79 3.10
CA ARG A 96 18.04 -15.76 3.12
C ARG A 96 18.62 -16.31 4.42
N GLU A 97 17.88 -16.21 5.52
CA GLU A 97 18.27 -16.71 6.85
C GLU A 97 17.98 -18.21 7.06
N LYS A 98 17.57 -18.97 6.03
CA LYS A 98 17.37 -20.43 6.13
C LYS A 98 18.54 -21.08 6.87
N LYS A 99 18.21 -21.64 8.03
CA LYS A 99 19.17 -22.11 9.04
C LYS A 99 20.06 -23.19 8.43
N ILE A 100 21.36 -22.98 8.54
CA ILE A 100 22.34 -24.02 8.26
C ILE A 100 22.12 -25.13 9.29
N GLU A 101 21.67 -26.30 8.84
CA GLU A 101 21.39 -27.42 9.75
C GLU A 101 22.68 -27.89 10.45
N PRO A 102 22.62 -28.17 11.77
CA PRO A 102 23.74 -28.78 12.47
C PRO A 102 23.95 -30.22 11.99
N CYS A 103 25.20 -30.67 12.02
CA CYS A 103 25.53 -32.04 11.63
C CYS A 103 24.78 -33.05 12.52
N PRO A 104 24.08 -34.05 11.97
CA PRO A 104 23.36 -35.04 12.77
C PRO A 104 24.29 -35.92 13.63
N ASN A 105 25.58 -36.01 13.28
CA ASN A 105 26.55 -36.86 13.98
C ASN A 105 27.31 -36.12 15.09
N CYS A 106 27.72 -34.87 14.87
CA CYS A 106 28.54 -34.11 15.84
C CYS A 106 27.90 -32.81 16.33
N GLN A 107 26.70 -32.47 15.85
CA GLN A 107 25.94 -31.25 16.14
C GLN A 107 26.65 -29.94 15.81
N VAL A 108 27.84 -29.97 15.20
CA VAL A 108 28.53 -28.78 14.73
C VAL A 108 27.90 -28.30 13.41
N THR A 109 27.80 -26.99 13.24
CA THR A 109 27.29 -26.34 12.03
C THR A 109 28.01 -26.88 10.79
N MET A 110 27.25 -27.36 9.81
CA MET A 110 27.82 -27.88 8.59
C MET A 110 28.21 -26.75 7.63
N MET A 111 29.27 -26.94 6.86
CA MET A 111 29.62 -26.00 5.80
C MET A 111 28.92 -26.45 4.51
N ARG A 112 28.21 -25.55 3.83
CA ARG A 112 27.72 -25.82 2.48
C ARG A 112 28.95 -25.99 1.56
N THR A 113 29.11 -27.18 1.03
CA THR A 113 30.02 -27.45 -0.09
C THR A 113 29.29 -27.20 -1.41
N GLU A 114 30.00 -27.15 -2.53
CA GLU A 114 29.44 -26.73 -3.82
C GLU A 114 28.12 -27.47 -4.16
N GLY A 115 27.08 -26.69 -4.48
CA GLY A 115 25.77 -27.20 -4.87
C GLY A 115 24.90 -27.67 -3.71
N ILE A 116 24.46 -28.94 -3.79
CA ILE A 116 23.41 -29.52 -2.95
C ILE A 116 24.01 -30.31 -1.77
N VAL A 117 25.31 -30.59 -1.79
CA VAL A 117 25.98 -31.42 -0.78
C VAL A 117 26.57 -30.52 0.30
N SER A 118 26.32 -30.83 1.56
CA SER A 118 26.92 -30.18 2.72
C SER A 118 27.78 -31.18 3.47
N ARG A 119 29.05 -30.84 3.72
CA ARG A 119 29.99 -31.70 4.46
C ARG A 119 30.36 -31.06 5.79
N CYS A 120 30.30 -31.85 6.85
CA CYS A 120 30.84 -31.46 8.15
C CYS A 120 32.37 -31.53 8.13
N ILE A 121 33.04 -30.41 8.41
CA ILE A 121 34.51 -30.33 8.45
C ILE A 121 35.14 -31.07 9.65
N TYR A 122 34.34 -31.39 10.67
CA TYR A 122 34.84 -32.00 11.92
C TYR A 122 34.72 -33.52 11.89
N CYS A 123 33.56 -34.06 11.53
CA CYS A 123 33.31 -35.51 11.53
C CYS A 123 33.24 -36.13 10.12
N GLY A 124 33.33 -35.32 9.06
CA GLY A 124 33.28 -35.80 7.68
C GLY A 124 31.90 -36.24 7.19
N HIS A 125 30.84 -36.09 7.99
CA HIS A 125 29.48 -36.47 7.58
C HIS A 125 28.98 -35.60 6.43
N GLU A 126 28.33 -36.22 5.45
CA GLU A 126 27.76 -35.56 4.27
C GLU A 126 26.24 -35.64 4.32
N SER A 127 25.58 -34.51 4.10
CA SER A 127 24.14 -34.47 3.84
C SER A 127 23.87 -33.90 2.46
N ILE A 128 22.80 -34.39 1.84
CA ILE A 128 22.30 -33.91 0.55
C ILE A 128 21.08 -33.05 0.87
N GLY A 129 21.17 -31.76 0.59
CA GLY A 129 20.06 -30.81 0.73
C GLY A 129 19.02 -30.97 -0.37
N ASN A 130 17.98 -30.13 -0.32
CA ASN A 130 16.98 -30.09 -1.38
C ASN A 130 17.52 -29.31 -2.60
N PRO A 131 17.43 -29.85 -3.84
CA PRO A 131 17.82 -29.15 -5.06
C PRO A 131 17.08 -27.82 -5.30
N PHE A 132 15.98 -27.56 -4.61
CA PHE A 132 15.16 -26.35 -4.77
C PHE A 132 15.34 -25.33 -3.62
N ASP A 133 16.29 -25.54 -2.70
CA ASP A 133 16.59 -24.61 -1.58
C ASP A 133 17.51 -23.43 -1.97
N PHE A 134 17.23 -22.80 -3.11
CA PHE A 134 17.91 -21.58 -3.58
C PHE A 134 17.35 -20.30 -2.96
#